data_AF-A0A1C3W766-F1
#
_entry.id   AF-A0A1C3W766-F1
#
_cell.length_a   1.000
_cell.length_b   1.000
_cell.length_c   1.000
_cell.angle_alpha   90.00
_cell.angle_beta   90.00
_cell.angle_gamma   90.00
#
_symmetry.space_group_name_H-M   'P 1'
#
loop_
_entity.id
_entity.type
_entity.pdbx_description
1 polymer ?
#
loop_
_entity_poly.entity_id
_entity_poly.type
_entity_poly.pdbx_seq_one_letter_code
_entity_poly.pdbx_strand_id
1 'polypeptide(L)'
;MVIWLVLDQLTETAIRSGRMLRVVQITVCSTRNTNFGAFIMTVTVKVAEAKTHLSELLAKVEAGEEVIISRGNTPVARLSRIRRDNDVDALIAEIKAQRAGRQVTTQDEIREWRDEGRRY
;
A
#
# COMPACT_ATOMS: atom_id res chain seq x y z
N MET A 1 -22.91 -17.30 16.83
CA MET A 1 -23.10 -17.65 15.40
C MET A 1 -24.59 -17.79 15.06
N VAL A 2 -25.42 -16.83 15.50
CA VAL A 2 -26.89 -16.82 15.28
C VAL A 2 -27.36 -15.40 14.88
N ILE A 3 -26.42 -14.50 14.55
CA ILE A 3 -26.71 -13.12 14.11
C ILE A 3 -26.49 -12.96 12.59
N TRP A 4 -25.89 -13.95 11.92
CA TRP A 4 -25.63 -13.92 10.47
C TRP A 4 -26.76 -14.49 9.60
N LEU A 5 -27.78 -15.14 10.18
CA LEU A 5 -28.85 -15.78 9.39
C LEU A 5 -30.08 -14.90 9.17
N VAL A 6 -30.24 -13.81 9.94
CA VAL A 6 -31.43 -12.93 9.84
C VAL A 6 -31.27 -11.88 8.73
N LEU A 7 -30.04 -11.59 8.28
CA LEU A 7 -29.79 -10.66 7.18
C LEU A 7 -29.84 -11.31 5.78
N ASP A 8 -29.82 -12.64 5.70
CA ASP A 8 -29.89 -13.40 4.45
C ASP A 8 -31.34 -13.68 4.01
N GLN A 9 -32.32 -13.52 4.92
CA GLN A 9 -33.74 -13.71 4.62
C GLN A 9 -34.44 -12.43 4.11
N LEU A 10 -33.79 -11.27 4.16
CA LEU A 10 -34.33 -10.01 3.62
C LEU A 10 -34.05 -9.83 2.11
N THR A 11 -33.18 -10.66 1.52
CA THR A 11 -32.88 -10.66 0.08
C THR A 11 -33.87 -11.51 -0.72
N GLU A 12 -34.54 -12.48 -0.10
CA GLU A 12 -35.52 -13.37 -0.76
C GLU A 12 -36.95 -12.81 -0.81
N THR A 13 -37.35 -11.92 0.10
CA THR A 13 -38.71 -11.34 0.10
C THR A 13 -38.95 -10.23 -0.93
N ALA A 14 -37.89 -9.72 -1.59
CA ALA A 14 -38.01 -8.70 -2.63
C ALA A 14 -38.35 -9.26 -4.03
N ILE A 15 -38.46 -10.59 -4.17
CA ILE A 15 -38.68 -11.28 -5.46
C ILE A 15 -40.17 -11.36 -5.86
N ARG A 16 -41.12 -11.02 -4.97
CA ARG A 16 -42.56 -11.05 -5.27
C ARG A 16 -43.17 -9.71 -5.70
N SER A 17 -42.41 -8.61 -5.65
CA SER A 17 -42.85 -7.34 -6.23
C SER A 17 -42.09 -7.09 -7.53
N GLY A 18 -42.77 -7.27 -8.66
CA GLY A 18 -42.24 -7.05 -10.00
C GLY A 18 -41.65 -5.66 -10.20
N ARG A 19 -40.38 -5.48 -9.83
CA ARG A 19 -39.53 -4.35 -10.21
C ARG A 19 -38.20 -4.90 -10.71
N MET A 20 -38.29 -5.16 -12.00
CA MET A 20 -37.36 -5.79 -12.92
C MET A 20 -36.08 -4.96 -13.10
N LEU A 21 -35.01 -5.67 -13.48
CA LEU A 21 -33.78 -5.21 -14.15
C LEU A 21 -32.81 -4.33 -13.35
N ARG A 22 -31.64 -4.91 -13.02
CA ARG A 22 -30.32 -4.42 -13.48
C ARG A 22 -29.09 -5.12 -12.85
N VAL A 23 -29.23 -6.24 -12.16
CA VAL A 23 -28.06 -6.86 -11.45
C VAL A 23 -27.42 -8.03 -12.21
N VAL A 24 -27.83 -8.31 -13.45
CA VAL A 24 -27.20 -9.39 -14.24
C VAL A 24 -26.85 -8.89 -15.64
N GLN A 25 -26.03 -7.85 -15.69
CA GLN A 25 -25.30 -7.50 -16.90
C GLN A 25 -23.89 -7.06 -16.48
N ILE A 26 -22.92 -7.79 -17.00
CA ILE A 26 -21.55 -7.35 -17.27
C ILE A 26 -20.52 -7.70 -16.17
N THR A 27 -20.28 -9.01 -16.07
CA THR A 27 -18.94 -9.55 -16.33
C THR A 27 -18.35 -8.87 -17.58
N VAL A 28 -17.64 -7.75 -17.42
CA VAL A 28 -16.48 -7.20 -18.18
C VAL A 28 -16.32 -5.72 -17.78
N CYS A 29 -15.33 -5.44 -16.93
CA CYS A 29 -14.59 -4.17 -16.89
C CYS A 29 -13.29 -4.49 -16.12
N SER A 30 -12.26 -5.06 -16.76
CA SER A 30 -11.33 -4.31 -17.62
C SER A 30 -10.96 -2.96 -17.01
N THR A 31 -9.81 -2.95 -16.34
CA THR A 31 -8.84 -1.84 -16.31
C THR A 31 -9.42 -0.44 -16.12
N ARG A 32 -9.81 -0.09 -14.90
CA ARG A 32 -9.79 1.32 -14.47
C ARG A 32 -9.18 1.44 -13.08
N ASN A 33 -7.85 1.49 -13.10
CA ASN A 33 -7.08 2.27 -12.16
C ASN A 33 -7.67 3.69 -12.07
N THR A 34 -8.19 4.09 -10.91
CA THR A 34 -7.99 5.44 -10.32
C THR A 34 -8.76 5.56 -9.00
N ASN A 35 -7.98 5.52 -7.91
CA ASN A 35 -8.01 6.32 -6.68
C ASN A 35 -9.33 6.51 -5.91
N PHE A 36 -9.26 6.44 -4.57
CA PHE A 36 -9.52 7.59 -3.70
C PHE A 36 -9.20 7.25 -2.25
N GLY A 37 -8.37 8.08 -1.59
CA GLY A 37 -8.07 7.92 -0.17
C GLY A 37 -6.90 8.72 0.40
N ALA A 38 -6.40 9.77 -0.26
CA ALA A 38 -5.57 10.79 0.37
C ALA A 38 -5.82 12.10 -0.37
N PHE A 39 -6.35 13.11 0.33
CA PHE A 39 -6.44 14.46 -0.20
C PHE A 39 -5.04 15.08 -0.18
N ILE A 40 -4.19 14.61 -1.08
CA ILE A 40 -2.92 15.23 -1.44
C ILE A 40 -3.25 16.40 -2.39
N MET A 41 -2.69 17.58 -2.12
CA MET A 41 -2.75 18.69 -3.07
C MET A 41 -2.01 18.25 -4.35
N THR A 42 -2.75 17.87 -5.39
CA THR A 42 -2.18 17.41 -6.66
C THR A 42 -2.10 18.56 -7.66
N VAL A 43 -0.88 18.96 -8.02
CA VAL A 43 -0.66 19.97 -9.07
C VAL A 43 -0.50 19.25 -10.40
N THR A 44 -1.37 19.54 -11.36
CA THR A 44 -1.27 18.97 -12.72
C THR A 44 -0.55 19.95 -13.65
N VAL A 45 0.51 19.49 -14.30
CA VAL A 45 1.34 20.28 -15.23
C VAL A 45 1.57 19.55 -16.55
N LYS A 46 1.61 20.29 -17.64
CA LYS A 46 1.90 19.71 -18.97
C LYS A 46 3.38 19.37 -19.09
N VAL A 47 3.72 18.35 -19.89
CA VAL A 47 5.11 17.94 -20.17
C VAL A 47 5.98 19.11 -20.68
N ALA A 48 5.41 20.01 -21.48
CA ALA A 48 6.16 21.16 -22.02
C ALA A 48 6.59 22.13 -20.92
N GLU A 49 5.70 22.43 -19.97
CA GLU A 49 5.98 23.29 -18.82
C GLU A 49 6.90 22.57 -17.81
N ALA A 50 6.66 21.27 -17.60
CA ALA A 50 7.45 20.46 -16.69
C ALA A 50 8.91 20.32 -17.13
N LYS A 51 9.18 20.24 -18.44
CA LYS A 51 10.56 20.17 -18.95
C LYS A 51 11.35 21.46 -18.70
N THR A 52 10.67 22.61 -18.75
CA THR A 52 11.30 23.93 -18.56
C THR A 52 11.47 24.27 -17.08
N HIS A 53 10.47 23.94 -16.24
CA HIS A 53 10.43 24.29 -14.82
C HIS A 53 10.64 23.07 -13.90
N LEU A 54 11.37 22.05 -14.35
CA LEU A 54 11.54 20.81 -13.59
C LEU A 54 12.12 21.06 -12.20
N SER A 55 13.10 21.94 -12.08
CA SER A 55 13.74 22.28 -10.80
C SER A 55 12.76 22.86 -9.78
N GLU A 56 11.84 23.73 -10.21
CA GLU A 56 10.81 24.30 -9.34
C GLU A 56 9.77 23.26 -8.92
N LEU A 57 9.39 22.36 -9.84
CA LEU A 57 8.48 21.25 -9.52
C LEU A 57 9.11 20.28 -8.53
N LEU A 58 10.42 20.03 -8.62
CA LEU A 58 11.15 19.23 -7.64
C LEU A 58 11.15 19.89 -6.25
N ALA A 59 11.31 21.22 -6.17
CA ALA A 59 11.21 21.93 -4.89
C ALA A 59 9.83 21.79 -4.25
N LYS A 60 8.75 21.81 -5.05
CA LYS A 60 7.37 21.53 -4.57
C LYS A 60 7.22 20.09 -4.08
N VAL A 61 7.78 19.13 -4.82
CA VAL A 61 7.78 17.72 -4.42
C VAL A 61 8.58 17.49 -3.14
N GLU A 62 9.69 18.21 -2.96
CA GLU A 62 10.47 18.21 -1.72
C GLU A 62 9.71 18.86 -0.56
N ALA A 63 8.90 19.90 -0.81
CA ALA A 63 7.99 20.46 0.19
C ALA A 63 6.88 19.48 0.61
N GLY A 64 6.69 18.39 -0.13
CA GLY A 64 5.72 17.33 0.16
C GLY A 64 4.47 17.40 -0.72
N GLU A 65 4.46 18.21 -1.77
CA GLU A 65 3.39 18.24 -2.76
C GLU A 65 3.53 17.08 -3.77
N GLU A 66 2.42 16.69 -4.38
CA GLU A 66 2.43 15.66 -5.40
C GLU A 66 2.11 16.27 -6.77
N VAL A 67 2.97 16.03 -7.75
CA VAL A 67 2.88 16.67 -9.07
C VAL A 67 2.55 15.62 -10.13
N ILE A 68 1.46 15.82 -10.86
CA ILE A 68 1.06 14.97 -11.99
C ILE A 68 1.50 15.64 -13.28
N ILE A 69 2.33 14.94 -14.06
CA ILE A 69 2.76 15.39 -15.38
C ILE A 69 1.84 14.77 -16.43
N SER A 70 1.23 15.60 -17.27
CA SER A 70 0.36 15.18 -18.38
C SER A 70 0.96 15.51 -19.75
N ARG A 71 0.82 14.59 -20.70
CA ARG A 71 1.10 14.84 -22.12
C ARG A 71 -0.22 15.19 -22.80
N GLY A 72 -0.45 16.48 -23.05
CA GLY A 72 -1.74 16.96 -23.55
C GLY A 72 -2.81 16.80 -22.48
N ASN A 73 -3.82 15.96 -22.74
CA ASN A 73 -4.92 15.67 -21.80
C ASN A 73 -4.72 14.36 -21.03
N THR A 74 -3.63 13.63 -21.29
CA THR A 74 -3.40 12.32 -20.69
C THR A 74 -2.34 12.40 -19.60
N PRO A 75 -2.62 11.99 -18.35
CA PRO A 75 -1.61 11.91 -17.30
C PRO A 75 -0.60 10.80 -17.64
N VAL A 76 0.70 11.10 -17.55
CA VAL A 76 1.78 10.18 -17.93
C VAL A 76 2.73 9.84 -16.79
N ALA A 77 2.94 10.76 -15.84
CA ALA A 77 3.85 10.53 -14.73
C ALA A 77 3.38 11.25 -13.47
N ARG A 78 3.87 10.78 -12.32
CA ARG A 78 3.57 11.32 -11.00
C ARG A 78 4.88 11.48 -10.25
N LEU A 79 5.23 12.71 -9.92
CA LEU A 79 6.37 13.02 -9.07
C LEU A 79 5.87 13.12 -7.64
N SER A 80 6.51 12.34 -6.77
CA SER A 80 6.25 12.33 -5.33
C SER A 80 7.59 12.25 -4.62
N ARG A 81 7.61 12.74 -3.38
CA ARG A 81 8.82 12.68 -2.55
C ARG A 81 9.17 11.23 -2.29
N ILE A 82 10.42 10.86 -2.55
CA ILE A 82 10.93 9.56 -2.14
C ILE A 82 11.08 9.58 -0.62
N ARG A 83 10.20 8.88 0.09
CA ARG A 83 10.42 8.57 1.50
C ARG A 83 11.52 7.53 1.57
N ARG A 84 12.64 7.87 2.19
CA ARG A 84 13.60 6.86 2.62
C ARG A 84 13.00 6.22 3.86
N ASP A 85 12.20 5.17 3.67
CA ASP A 85 11.73 4.31 4.75
C ASP A 85 12.88 3.43 5.24
N ASN A 86 14.02 4.03 5.55
CA ASN A 86 15.22 3.30 5.95
C ASN A 86 15.89 4.06 7.08
N ASP A 87 15.24 4.08 8.24
CA ASP A 87 15.98 4.09 9.48
C ASP A 87 16.28 2.64 9.88
N VAL A 88 16.92 1.92 8.95
CA VAL A 88 17.39 0.55 9.17
C VAL A 88 18.30 0.52 10.39
N ASP A 89 19.02 1.60 10.64
CA ASP A 89 19.86 1.77 11.81
C ASP A 89 19.04 1.86 13.11
N ALA A 90 17.95 2.64 13.15
CA ALA A 90 17.04 2.65 14.30
C ALA A 90 16.33 1.30 14.51
N LEU A 91 15.92 0.63 13.43
CA LEU A 91 15.36 -0.73 13.50
C LEU A 91 16.38 -1.74 14.05
N ILE A 92 17.63 -1.68 13.59
CA ILE A 92 18.72 -2.53 14.09
C ILE A 92 19.04 -2.19 15.55
N ALA A 93 19.03 -0.91 15.93
CA ALA A 93 19.24 -0.47 17.31
C ALA A 93 18.15 -1.01 18.24
N GLU A 94 16.89 -0.95 17.82
CA GLU A 94 15.75 -1.53 18.55
C GLU A 94 15.90 -3.05 18.70
N ILE A 95 16.20 -3.76 17.61
CA ILE A 95 16.44 -5.21 17.65
C ILE A 95 17.60 -5.56 18.59
N LYS A 96 18.69 -4.76 18.58
CA LYS A 96 19.83 -4.95 19.47
C LYS A 96 19.48 -4.66 20.93
N ALA A 97 18.71 -3.60 21.21
CA ALA A 97 18.25 -3.26 22.55
C ALA A 97 17.36 -4.38 23.12
N GLN A 98 16.45 -4.92 22.31
CA GLN A 98 15.63 -6.08 22.69
C GLN A 98 16.48 -7.34 22.92
N ARG A 99 17.54 -7.55 22.13
CA ARG A 99 18.43 -8.70 22.30
C ARG A 99 19.30 -8.61 23.56
N ALA A 100 19.61 -7.43 24.06
CA ALA A 100 20.44 -7.25 25.26
C ALA A 100 19.79 -7.82 26.53
N GLY A 101 18.46 -7.92 26.58
CA GLY A 101 17.72 -8.51 27.71
C GLY A 101 17.54 -10.03 27.63
N ARG A 102 17.96 -10.68 26.54
CA ARG A 102 17.78 -12.12 26.36
C ARG A 102 18.96 -12.88 26.95
N GLN A 103 18.69 -14.07 27.48
CA GLN A 103 19.76 -14.99 27.88
C GLN A 103 20.69 -15.25 26.70
N VAL A 104 21.97 -14.95 26.89
CA VAL A 104 23.02 -15.22 25.92
C VAL A 104 23.27 -16.72 25.95
N THR A 105 22.98 -17.40 24.86
CA THR A 105 23.35 -18.81 24.68
C THR A 105 24.87 -18.90 24.64
N THR A 106 25.44 -19.73 25.51
CA THR A 106 26.88 -19.97 25.61
C THR A 106 27.37 -20.84 24.45
N GLN A 107 28.66 -20.76 24.14
CA GLN A 107 29.23 -21.52 23.00
C GLN A 107 29.11 -23.03 23.16
N ASP A 108 29.09 -23.53 24.39
CA ASP A 108 28.97 -24.96 24.67
C ASP A 108 27.56 -25.46 24.38
N GLU A 109 26.51 -24.69 24.74
CA GLU A 109 25.12 -24.97 24.38
C GLU A 109 24.89 -24.95 22.85
N ILE A 110 25.53 -24.03 22.13
CA ILE A 110 25.48 -23.99 20.66
C ILE A 110 26.15 -25.24 20.06
N ARG A 111 27.27 -25.68 20.65
CA ARG A 111 28.00 -26.86 20.20
C ARG A 111 27.17 -28.13 20.42
N GLU A 112 26.51 -28.24 21.56
CA GLU A 112 25.58 -29.32 21.86
C GLU A 112 24.43 -29.38 20.86
N TRP A 113 23.76 -28.25 20.56
CA TRP A 113 22.68 -28.21 19.57
C TRP A 113 23.15 -28.58 18.15
N ARG A 114 24.36 -28.18 17.79
CA ARG A 114 24.97 -28.54 16.50
C ARG A 114 25.27 -30.04 16.42
N ASP A 115 25.79 -30.60 17.49
CA ASP A 115 26.20 -32.01 17.55
C ASP A 115 24.97 -32.94 17.69
N GLU A 116 23.88 -32.45 18.30
CA GLU A 116 22.54 -33.07 18.28
C GLU A 116 21.99 -33.15 16.85
N GLY A 117 22.12 -32.06 16.08
CA GLY A 117 21.66 -32.01 14.69
C GLY A 117 22.45 -32.86 13.70
N ARG A 118 23.68 -33.28 14.05
CA ARG A 118 24.51 -34.21 13.22
C ARG A 118 24.38 -35.68 13.62
N ARG A 119 23.67 -35.98 14.72
CA ARG A 119 23.51 -37.35 15.24
C ARG A 119 22.45 -38.17 14.48
N TYR A 120 21.65 -37.52 13.64
CA TYR A 120 20.66 -38.11 12.73
C TYR A 120 20.97 -37.71 11.28
#